data_AF-W6MU29-F1
#
_entry.id   AF-W6MU29-F1
#
_cell.length_a   1.000
_cell.length_b   1.000
_cell.length_c   1.000
_cell.angle_alpha   90.00
_cell.angle_beta   90.00
_cell.angle_gamma   90.00
#
_symmetry.space_group_name_H-M   'P 1'
#
loop_
_entity.id
_entity.type
_entity.pdbx_description
1 polymer ?
#
loop_
_entity_poly.entity_id
_entity_poly.type
_entity_poly.pdbx_seq_one_letter_code
_entity_poly.pdbx_strand_id
1 'polypeptide(L)'
;MSQTPYTPTSPSRSTSRDAPPPIDSVPSSPRRRRKTTVYSDRFIPTRQGVDLQQAFSMSSVDPLPHSSNTENELDSLREETANRTFNEVLRTELFGTAAGTGVVATAASGSGSGGSSFPSTPPRNSTSSLESKVFSYHSPSKPRPSSTDMANDLYSTSPVRSQTQKLLLSPQRRHRTIAKVPYRVLDAPDLADDFYLNLVDWGPQDVLAVGLGSAVYLWDGASGGVSRLCELPQDDSITSLAWIGAGTHLAVGTHSGMVEIWDAIACKCTRRMTGHSSRASSLAWNQHILTSGSRDRSILHRDVREPAHFAKRLEAHKQEVCGLRWNVEENKLASGGNDNKLYVWDGMSDTPLHRYTEHVAAVKAIAWSPHQRGVLASGGGTADRHIKVWNTLTGTKLHDVDVGSQVCNLAWSRNSNELVSTHGYSRNQIVVWNYPSMQQIASLTGHSYRVLYLAMSPDGQTIVTGAGDETLRFWNVFEKSKSDGGAPSVLLDAFMQLR
;
A
#
# COMPACT_ATOMS: atom_id res chain seq x y z
N MET A 1 6.29 17.04 -63.15
CA MET A 1 6.97 16.25 -64.20
C MET A 1 8.17 15.58 -63.52
N SER A 2 8.03 14.34 -63.01
CA SER A 2 8.31 13.05 -63.68
C SER A 2 9.75 13.00 -64.24
N GLN A 3 10.63 12.04 -63.97
CA GLN A 3 10.45 10.59 -63.77
C GLN A 3 11.76 9.93 -63.26
N THR A 4 11.60 8.65 -62.94
CA THR A 4 12.44 7.57 -62.37
C THR A 4 13.75 7.16 -63.08
N PRO A 5 14.57 6.28 -62.45
CA PRO A 5 15.91 5.87 -62.92
C PRO A 5 15.94 4.55 -63.72
N TYR A 6 17.02 4.32 -64.46
CA TYR A 6 17.32 3.12 -65.26
C TYR A 6 18.34 2.18 -64.58
N THR A 7 18.09 0.88 -64.74
CA THR A 7 18.93 -0.29 -64.42
C THR A 7 20.14 -0.45 -65.35
N PRO A 8 21.08 -1.35 -65.01
CA PRO A 8 21.56 -2.26 -66.05
C PRO A 8 21.72 -3.73 -65.62
N THR A 9 21.51 -4.57 -66.63
CA THR A 9 21.60 -6.02 -66.70
C THR A 9 23.01 -6.55 -66.95
N SER A 10 23.18 -7.84 -66.62
CA SER A 10 24.32 -8.77 -66.68
C SER A 10 25.09 -8.88 -68.02
N PRO A 11 26.27 -9.55 -68.00
CA PRO A 11 26.48 -10.74 -68.85
C PRO A 11 27.32 -11.85 -68.13
N SER A 12 26.90 -13.12 -68.16
CA SER A 12 27.25 -14.21 -69.11
C SER A 12 28.39 -15.16 -68.67
N ARG A 13 27.99 -16.40 -68.34
CA ARG A 13 28.46 -17.70 -68.88
C ARG A 13 29.96 -18.12 -68.76
N SER A 14 30.23 -19.21 -68.01
CA SER A 14 30.76 -20.50 -68.56
C SER A 14 31.10 -21.56 -67.48
N THR A 15 30.40 -22.70 -67.57
CA THR A 15 30.86 -24.11 -67.47
C THR A 15 32.03 -24.54 -66.56
N SER A 16 31.76 -25.47 -65.63
CA SER A 16 32.32 -26.83 -65.62
C SER A 16 31.59 -27.73 -64.62
N ARG A 17 31.39 -28.99 -65.00
CA ARG A 17 30.77 -30.06 -64.20
C ARG A 17 31.78 -30.60 -63.19
N ASP A 18 31.33 -30.81 -61.95
CA ASP A 18 31.79 -31.90 -61.08
C ASP A 18 30.69 -32.24 -60.06
N ALA A 19 30.46 -33.54 -59.85
CA ALA A 19 29.39 -34.09 -59.01
C ALA A 19 29.79 -34.13 -57.52
N PRO A 20 28.88 -33.86 -56.57
CA PRO A 20 29.16 -34.03 -55.14
C PRO A 20 28.57 -35.34 -54.54
N PRO A 21 29.12 -35.81 -53.39
CA PRO A 21 28.79 -37.06 -52.70
C PRO A 21 27.60 -36.89 -51.70
N PRO A 22 27.16 -37.94 -50.98
CA PRO A 22 25.78 -38.05 -50.49
C PRO A 22 25.51 -37.30 -49.17
N ILE A 23 24.25 -36.91 -49.00
CA ILE A 23 23.72 -36.12 -47.88
C ILE A 23 23.29 -37.05 -46.74
N ASP A 24 23.84 -36.78 -45.56
CA ASP A 24 23.46 -37.37 -44.28
C ASP A 24 22.14 -36.77 -43.73
N SER A 25 21.36 -37.69 -43.18
CA SER A 25 20.26 -37.61 -42.19
C SER A 25 19.69 -36.25 -41.74
N VAL A 26 18.39 -36.06 -42.03
CA VAL A 26 17.49 -35.11 -41.36
C VAL A 26 16.77 -35.83 -40.21
N PRO A 27 16.69 -35.28 -38.98
CA PRO A 27 15.93 -35.89 -37.90
C PRO A 27 14.42 -35.68 -38.09
N SER A 28 13.70 -36.77 -37.91
CA SER A 28 12.25 -36.90 -38.11
C SER A 28 11.45 -36.26 -36.98
N SER A 29 10.41 -35.51 -37.36
CA SER A 29 9.33 -35.01 -36.52
C SER A 29 8.57 -36.14 -35.81
N PRO A 30 8.14 -35.98 -34.54
CA PRO A 30 7.52 -37.05 -33.78
C PRO A 30 6.14 -37.43 -34.35
N ARG A 31 6.04 -38.69 -34.78
CA ARG A 31 4.81 -39.33 -35.27
C ARG A 31 3.81 -39.48 -34.12
N ARG A 32 2.73 -38.70 -34.15
CA ARG A 32 1.58 -38.82 -33.24
C ARG A 32 0.95 -40.22 -33.42
N ARG A 33 1.15 -41.12 -32.45
CA ARG A 33 0.45 -42.41 -32.37
C ARG A 33 -1.07 -42.17 -32.44
N ARG A 34 -1.73 -42.68 -33.48
CA ARG A 34 -3.19 -42.85 -33.50
C ARG A 34 -3.55 -43.86 -32.42
N LYS A 35 -4.08 -43.39 -31.29
CA LYS A 35 -4.82 -44.25 -30.36
C LYS A 35 -6.12 -44.64 -31.05
N THR A 36 -6.29 -45.92 -31.32
CA THR A 36 -7.58 -46.53 -31.67
C THR A 36 -8.50 -46.40 -30.46
N THR A 37 -9.51 -45.55 -30.56
CA THR A 37 -10.60 -45.47 -29.57
C THR A 37 -11.45 -46.72 -29.71
N VAL A 38 -11.26 -47.68 -28.80
CA VAL A 38 -12.21 -48.76 -28.58
C VAL A 38 -13.38 -48.15 -27.80
N TYR A 39 -14.56 -48.08 -28.41
CA TYR A 39 -15.80 -47.83 -27.68
C TYR A 39 -16.17 -49.11 -26.94
N SER A 40 -15.73 -49.24 -25.68
CA SER A 40 -16.24 -50.22 -24.75
C SER A 40 -16.96 -49.51 -23.61
N ASP A 41 -18.24 -49.88 -23.49
CA ASP A 41 -19.20 -49.61 -22.43
C ASP A 41 -19.58 -48.18 -22.09
N ARG A 42 -20.84 -47.88 -22.45
CA ARG A 42 -21.67 -46.83 -21.90
C ARG A 42 -21.84 -47.06 -20.39
N PHE A 43 -20.89 -46.61 -19.60
CA PHE A 43 -21.14 -46.35 -18.20
C PHE A 43 -22.02 -45.10 -18.11
N ILE A 44 -23.33 -45.31 -18.01
CA ILE A 44 -24.27 -44.29 -17.55
C ILE A 44 -24.20 -44.36 -16.03
N PRO A 45 -23.63 -43.37 -15.32
CA PRO A 45 -23.72 -43.36 -13.87
C PRO A 45 -25.20 -43.32 -13.51
N THR A 46 -25.68 -44.37 -12.87
CA THR A 46 -26.95 -44.36 -12.18
C THR A 46 -26.98 -43.14 -11.27
N ARG A 47 -28.06 -42.35 -11.34
CA ARG A 47 -28.29 -41.12 -10.57
C ARG A 47 -28.52 -41.38 -9.07
N GLN A 48 -27.72 -42.25 -8.46
CA GLN A 48 -27.77 -42.51 -7.03
C GLN A 48 -26.34 -42.45 -6.48
N GLY A 49 -25.99 -41.29 -5.92
CA GLY A 49 -24.80 -41.15 -5.08
C GLY A 49 -23.65 -40.31 -5.65
N VAL A 50 -23.91 -39.26 -6.43
CA VAL A 50 -22.91 -38.17 -6.50
C VAL A 50 -23.01 -37.42 -5.18
N ASP A 51 -22.03 -37.60 -4.31
CA ASP A 51 -21.87 -36.76 -3.13
C ASP A 51 -21.52 -35.34 -3.59
N LEU A 52 -22.57 -34.54 -3.79
CA LEU A 52 -22.48 -33.15 -4.23
C LEU A 52 -21.61 -32.33 -3.27
N GLN A 53 -21.50 -32.71 -2.00
CA GLN A 53 -20.70 -32.01 -1.01
C GLN A 53 -19.19 -32.25 -1.21
N GLN A 54 -18.81 -33.48 -1.57
CA GLN A 54 -17.44 -33.79 -2.01
C GLN A 54 -17.13 -33.16 -3.37
N ALA A 55 -18.05 -33.21 -4.33
CA ALA A 55 -17.86 -32.58 -5.63
C ALA A 55 -17.65 -31.05 -5.50
N PHE A 56 -18.42 -30.38 -4.63
CA PHE A 56 -18.28 -28.95 -4.36
C PHE A 56 -16.93 -28.62 -3.69
N SER A 57 -16.48 -29.47 -2.76
CA SER A 57 -15.20 -29.32 -2.07
C SER A 57 -13.99 -29.60 -2.96
N MET A 58 -14.15 -30.40 -4.02
CA MET A 58 -13.12 -30.62 -5.04
C MET A 58 -13.16 -29.59 -6.18
N SER A 59 -14.27 -28.85 -6.35
CA SER A 59 -14.41 -27.82 -7.38
C SER A 59 -13.90 -26.43 -6.96
N SER A 60 -13.66 -26.22 -5.65
CA SER A 60 -13.03 -25.00 -5.12
C SER A 60 -11.51 -24.97 -5.36
N VAL A 61 -11.04 -25.51 -6.48
CA VAL A 61 -9.63 -25.43 -6.87
C VAL A 61 -9.33 -23.96 -7.15
N ASP A 62 -8.32 -23.45 -6.47
CA ASP A 62 -7.80 -22.09 -6.61
C ASP A 62 -7.69 -21.68 -8.08
N PRO A 63 -8.07 -20.45 -8.45
CA PRO A 63 -7.88 -19.97 -9.80
C PRO A 63 -6.39 -20.06 -10.16
N LEU A 64 -6.10 -20.70 -11.29
CA LEU A 64 -4.77 -20.76 -11.88
C LEU A 64 -4.18 -19.34 -11.99
N PRO A 65 -2.85 -19.16 -11.81
CA PRO A 65 -2.24 -17.85 -11.86
C PRO A 65 -2.43 -17.24 -13.25
N HIS A 66 -3.26 -16.19 -13.33
CA HIS A 66 -3.40 -15.37 -14.53
C HIS A 66 -2.11 -14.57 -14.76
N SER A 67 -1.69 -14.50 -16.03
CA SER A 67 -0.54 -13.71 -16.47
C SER A 67 -0.70 -12.25 -16.06
N SER A 68 0.34 -11.72 -15.41
CA SER A 68 0.41 -10.37 -14.85
C SER A 68 0.20 -9.27 -15.90
N ASN A 69 -1.01 -8.74 -15.98
CA ASN A 69 -1.27 -7.37 -16.40
C ASN A 69 -1.70 -6.57 -15.16
N THR A 70 -0.79 -5.75 -14.65
CA THR A 70 -0.90 -4.99 -13.38
C THR A 70 -2.01 -3.92 -13.37
N GLU A 71 -2.78 -3.78 -14.44
CA GLU A 71 -3.87 -2.79 -14.52
C GLU A 71 -5.23 -3.32 -14.02
N ASN A 72 -5.38 -4.64 -13.82
CA ASN A 72 -6.68 -5.30 -13.53
C ASN A 72 -6.77 -6.02 -12.17
N GLU A 73 -5.81 -5.85 -11.25
CA GLU A 73 -5.82 -6.57 -9.96
C GLU A 73 -7.06 -6.26 -9.11
N LEU A 74 -7.60 -5.04 -9.15
CA LEU A 74 -8.79 -4.66 -8.38
C LEU A 74 -10.07 -5.29 -8.91
N ASP A 75 -10.20 -5.36 -10.24
CA ASP A 75 -11.36 -6.00 -10.86
C ASP A 75 -11.26 -7.52 -10.70
N SER A 76 -10.05 -8.08 -10.73
CA SER A 76 -9.79 -9.48 -10.35
C SER A 76 -10.13 -9.75 -8.89
N LEU A 77 -9.78 -8.88 -7.94
CA LEU A 77 -10.15 -9.02 -6.52
C LEU A 77 -11.67 -8.87 -6.29
N ARG A 78 -12.33 -7.97 -7.03
CA ARG A 78 -13.80 -7.86 -7.04
C ARG A 78 -14.45 -9.12 -7.57
N GLU A 79 -13.92 -9.68 -8.64
CA GLU A 79 -14.40 -10.93 -9.23
C GLU A 79 -14.16 -12.11 -8.26
N GLU A 80 -13.00 -12.19 -7.63
CA GLU A 80 -12.67 -13.24 -6.65
C GLU A 80 -13.56 -13.16 -5.40
N THR A 81 -13.77 -11.96 -4.85
CA THR A 81 -14.68 -11.75 -3.72
C THR A 81 -16.13 -12.04 -4.09
N ALA A 82 -16.58 -11.64 -5.28
CA ALA A 82 -17.89 -11.99 -5.81
C ALA A 82 -18.04 -13.51 -5.96
N ASN A 83 -17.06 -14.18 -6.55
CA ASN A 83 -17.03 -15.64 -6.72
C ASN A 83 -17.05 -16.37 -5.36
N ARG A 84 -16.31 -15.87 -4.37
CA ARG A 84 -16.33 -16.42 -3.01
C ARG A 84 -17.70 -16.27 -2.35
N THR A 85 -18.29 -15.08 -2.39
CA THR A 85 -19.63 -14.85 -1.83
C THR A 85 -20.70 -15.67 -2.55
N PHE A 86 -20.62 -15.79 -3.87
CA PHE A 86 -21.51 -16.64 -4.67
C PHE A 86 -21.38 -18.11 -4.27
N ASN A 87 -20.15 -18.62 -4.15
CA ASN A 87 -19.91 -20.00 -3.72
C ASN A 87 -20.40 -20.25 -2.30
N GLU A 88 -20.26 -19.29 -1.39
CA GLU A 88 -20.75 -19.39 -0.02
C GLU A 88 -22.28 -19.39 0.05
N VAL A 89 -22.94 -18.51 -0.71
CA VAL A 89 -24.41 -18.49 -0.87
C VAL A 89 -24.91 -19.82 -1.43
N LEU A 90 -24.30 -20.29 -2.52
CA LEU A 90 -24.72 -21.50 -3.21
C LEU A 90 -24.52 -22.74 -2.34
N ARG A 91 -23.42 -22.80 -1.58
CA ARG A 91 -23.14 -23.87 -0.61
C ARG A 91 -24.15 -23.87 0.54
N THR A 92 -24.52 -22.69 1.04
CA THR A 92 -25.51 -22.53 2.11
C THR A 92 -26.90 -22.98 1.66
N GLU A 93 -27.29 -22.67 0.42
CA GLU A 93 -28.58 -23.10 -0.14
C GLU A 93 -28.66 -24.60 -0.42
N LEU A 94 -27.61 -25.18 -1.01
CA LEU A 94 -27.57 -26.59 -1.40
C LEU A 94 -27.50 -27.55 -0.20
N PHE A 95 -26.68 -27.24 0.80
CA PHE A 95 -26.35 -28.20 1.86
C PHE A 95 -26.92 -27.81 3.23
N GLY A 96 -27.30 -26.54 3.43
CA GLY A 96 -27.52 -26.00 4.77
C GLY A 96 -26.26 -26.09 5.63
N THR A 97 -26.27 -25.50 6.82
CA THR A 97 -25.16 -25.65 7.77
C THR A 97 -25.25 -26.99 8.49
N ALA A 98 -24.70 -28.04 7.88
CA ALA A 98 -24.35 -29.27 8.58
C ALA A 98 -22.83 -29.35 8.73
N ALA A 99 -22.25 -28.50 9.58
CA ALA A 99 -20.97 -28.74 10.27
C ALA A 99 -20.62 -27.55 11.17
N GLY A 100 -20.38 -27.82 12.46
CA GLY A 100 -19.63 -26.92 13.30
C GLY A 100 -18.27 -26.63 12.67
N THR A 101 -17.86 -25.37 12.75
CA THR A 101 -16.51 -24.91 12.46
C THR A 101 -15.51 -25.63 13.37
N GLY A 102 -14.93 -26.73 12.88
CA GLY A 102 -13.65 -27.23 13.36
C GLY A 102 -12.57 -26.24 12.96
N VAL A 103 -12.21 -25.37 13.90
CA VAL A 103 -11.02 -24.53 13.80
C VAL A 103 -9.82 -25.46 13.63
N VAL A 104 -9.09 -25.31 12.52
CA VAL A 104 -7.76 -25.90 12.35
C VAL A 104 -6.82 -25.13 13.28
N ALA A 105 -6.65 -25.61 14.50
CA ALA A 105 -5.56 -25.19 15.37
C ALA A 105 -4.31 -25.96 14.96
N THR A 106 -3.34 -25.23 14.41
CA THR A 106 -1.97 -25.70 14.18
C THR A 106 -1.35 -26.08 15.52
N ALA A 107 -1.06 -27.37 15.72
CA ALA A 107 -0.37 -27.89 16.88
C ALA A 107 1.10 -27.49 16.87
N ALA A 108 1.53 -26.76 17.90
CA ALA A 108 2.94 -26.62 18.27
C ALA A 108 3.37 -27.84 19.11
N SER A 109 4.56 -28.33 18.79
CA SER A 109 5.28 -29.41 19.45
C SER A 109 5.50 -29.16 20.95
N GLY A 110 5.09 -30.11 21.78
CA GLY A 110 5.39 -30.18 23.21
C GLY A 110 5.34 -31.64 23.69
N SER A 111 6.51 -32.16 24.03
CA SER A 111 6.80 -33.49 24.56
C SER A 111 6.04 -33.84 25.85
N GLY A 112 5.49 -35.05 25.95
CA GLY A 112 4.95 -35.60 27.20
C GLY A 112 4.46 -37.04 27.06
N SER A 113 5.22 -37.95 27.67
CA SER A 113 5.10 -39.41 27.76
C SER A 113 3.73 -40.04 28.06
N GLY A 114 3.41 -41.10 27.31
CA GLY A 114 3.20 -42.47 27.85
C GLY A 114 1.82 -42.86 28.42
N GLY A 115 1.14 -43.82 27.76
CA GLY A 115 0.06 -44.60 28.36
C GLY A 115 -0.85 -45.31 27.34
N SER A 116 -0.59 -46.59 27.10
CA SER A 116 -1.28 -47.50 26.16
C SER A 116 -2.68 -47.96 26.59
N SER A 117 -3.62 -48.14 25.64
CA SER A 117 -4.53 -49.31 25.58
C SER A 117 -5.43 -49.31 24.34
N PHE A 118 -5.64 -50.52 23.79
CA PHE A 118 -6.38 -50.85 22.55
C PHE A 118 -7.92 -50.77 22.70
N PRO A 119 -8.69 -50.64 21.61
CA PRO A 119 -10.16 -50.60 21.62
C PRO A 119 -10.79 -52.01 21.59
N SER A 120 -11.88 -52.19 22.35
CA SER A 120 -12.73 -53.40 22.36
C SER A 120 -14.15 -53.12 21.84
N THR A 121 -14.71 -54.09 21.11
CA THR A 121 -16.05 -54.09 20.48
C THR A 121 -17.15 -54.54 21.45
N PRO A 122 -18.40 -54.02 21.38
CA PRO A 122 -19.52 -54.52 22.18
C PRO A 122 -20.27 -55.69 21.51
N PRO A 123 -20.85 -56.64 22.28
CA PRO A 123 -21.48 -57.84 21.74
C PRO A 123 -22.98 -57.69 21.43
N ARG A 124 -23.43 -58.52 20.47
CA ARG A 124 -24.83 -58.81 20.12
C ARG A 124 -25.48 -59.69 21.19
N ASN A 125 -26.75 -59.45 21.51
CA ASN A 125 -27.64 -60.44 22.11
C ASN A 125 -28.96 -60.53 21.34
N SER A 126 -29.40 -61.77 21.12
CA SER A 126 -30.56 -62.20 20.34
C SER A 126 -31.68 -62.78 21.22
N THR A 127 -32.89 -62.24 21.05
CA THR A 127 -34.25 -62.84 21.07
C THR A 127 -34.59 -64.06 21.96
N SER A 128 -35.66 -63.94 22.79
CA SER A 128 -36.89 -64.75 22.70
C SER A 128 -38.05 -64.25 23.61
N SER A 129 -39.24 -64.08 22.99
CA SER A 129 -40.66 -64.33 23.40
C SER A 129 -41.04 -64.44 24.90
N LEU A 130 -42.14 -63.92 25.50
CA LEU A 130 -43.55 -63.75 25.12
C LEU A 130 -44.29 -62.84 26.16
N GLU A 131 -45.43 -62.25 25.74
CA GLU A 131 -46.60 -61.77 26.52
C GLU A 131 -46.69 -60.39 27.26
N SER A 132 -47.25 -59.43 26.51
CA SER A 132 -48.51 -58.67 26.80
C SER A 132 -48.55 -57.36 27.61
N LYS A 133 -49.40 -56.45 27.06
CA LYS A 133 -49.94 -55.13 27.51
C LYS A 133 -49.10 -53.92 27.07
N VAL A 134 -49.34 -53.23 25.94
CA VAL A 134 -50.57 -52.70 25.30
C VAL A 134 -51.28 -51.67 26.21
N PHE A 135 -51.04 -50.39 25.92
CA PHE A 135 -51.48 -49.13 26.57
C PHE A 135 -50.65 -48.62 27.76
N SER A 136 -49.61 -47.83 27.47
CA SER A 136 -49.19 -46.73 28.35
C SER A 136 -49.32 -45.40 27.60
N TYR A 137 -50.22 -44.55 28.09
CA TYR A 137 -50.47 -43.21 27.57
C TYR A 137 -49.63 -42.24 28.39
N HIS A 138 -48.62 -41.60 27.79
CA HIS A 138 -47.94 -40.46 28.40
C HIS A 138 -48.22 -39.21 27.56
N SER A 139 -48.96 -38.28 28.13
CA SER A 139 -49.16 -36.93 27.60
C SER A 139 -47.81 -36.20 27.53
N PRO A 140 -47.38 -35.65 26.39
CA PRO A 140 -46.16 -34.85 26.33
C PRO A 140 -46.33 -33.57 27.15
N SER A 141 -45.63 -33.48 28.29
CA SER A 141 -45.56 -32.30 29.17
C SER A 141 -44.56 -31.26 28.67
N LYS A 142 -44.51 -31.02 27.36
CA LYS A 142 -43.72 -29.91 26.81
C LYS A 142 -44.64 -28.71 26.57
N PRO A 143 -44.35 -27.52 27.11
CA PRO A 143 -45.07 -26.33 26.71
C PRO A 143 -44.91 -26.15 25.20
N ARG A 144 -46.01 -25.88 24.50
CA ARG A 144 -45.97 -25.43 23.10
C ARG A 144 -44.96 -24.28 23.02
N PRO A 145 -43.94 -24.34 22.13
CA PRO A 145 -43.22 -23.12 21.81
C PRO A 145 -44.25 -22.13 21.27
N SER A 146 -44.34 -20.96 21.91
CA SER A 146 -45.10 -19.83 21.41
C SER A 146 -44.71 -19.60 19.96
N SER A 147 -45.70 -19.58 19.07
CA SER A 147 -45.52 -19.42 17.61
C SER A 147 -45.15 -17.97 17.25
N THR A 148 -44.07 -17.47 17.83
CA THR A 148 -43.51 -16.15 17.54
C THR A 148 -42.10 -16.21 16.98
N ASP A 149 -41.56 -17.41 16.74
CA ASP A 149 -40.39 -17.56 15.88
C ASP A 149 -40.81 -17.45 14.41
N MET A 150 -40.97 -16.22 13.93
CA MET A 150 -40.97 -15.84 12.51
C MET A 150 -39.68 -16.29 11.77
N ALA A 151 -38.72 -16.87 12.47
CA ALA A 151 -37.45 -17.38 11.94
C ALA A 151 -37.48 -18.89 11.63
N ASN A 152 -38.63 -19.56 11.72
CA ASN A 152 -38.72 -20.98 11.41
C ASN A 152 -38.73 -21.17 9.88
N ASP A 153 -37.66 -21.74 9.32
CA ASP A 153 -37.46 -21.91 7.86
C ASP A 153 -38.64 -22.63 7.17
N LEU A 154 -39.40 -23.46 7.92
CA LEU A 154 -40.62 -24.14 7.48
C LEU A 154 -41.78 -23.20 7.09
N TYR A 155 -41.80 -21.98 7.61
CA TYR A 155 -42.84 -20.96 7.34
C TYR A 155 -42.26 -19.72 6.64
N SER A 156 -41.02 -19.79 6.16
CA SER A 156 -40.39 -18.71 5.42
C SER A 156 -41.05 -18.54 4.04
N THR A 157 -41.51 -17.34 3.73
CA THR A 157 -41.99 -16.95 2.39
C THR A 157 -40.86 -16.48 1.48
N SER A 158 -39.62 -16.43 1.98
CA SER A 158 -38.45 -16.06 1.21
C SER A 158 -38.01 -17.23 0.32
N PRO A 159 -37.66 -17.00 -0.96
CA PRO A 159 -37.12 -18.04 -1.85
C PRO A 159 -35.70 -18.51 -1.47
N VAL A 160 -35.13 -17.91 -0.41
CA VAL A 160 -33.75 -18.05 0.05
C VAL A 160 -33.79 -18.29 1.57
N ARG A 161 -32.93 -19.18 2.10
CA ARG A 161 -32.90 -19.51 3.54
C ARG A 161 -32.62 -18.28 4.40
N SER A 162 -33.12 -18.27 5.63
CA SER A 162 -32.95 -17.16 6.58
C SER A 162 -31.48 -16.76 6.79
N GLN A 163 -30.56 -17.71 6.71
CA GLN A 163 -29.12 -17.50 6.85
C GLN A 163 -28.48 -16.84 5.62
N THR A 164 -28.84 -17.30 4.42
CA THR A 164 -28.42 -16.67 3.17
C THR A 164 -29.00 -15.27 3.03
N GLN A 165 -30.23 -15.08 3.50
CA GLN A 165 -30.86 -13.77 3.60
C GLN A 165 -30.04 -12.84 4.53
N LYS A 166 -29.57 -13.31 5.68
CA LYS A 166 -28.66 -12.55 6.55
C LYS A 166 -27.32 -12.23 5.87
N LEU A 167 -26.77 -13.15 5.09
CA LEU A 167 -25.52 -12.94 4.37
C LEU A 167 -25.67 -11.93 3.23
N LEU A 168 -26.77 -11.98 2.47
CA LEU A 168 -27.08 -11.04 1.40
C LEU A 168 -27.49 -9.64 1.93
N LEU A 169 -28.19 -9.59 3.06
CA LEU A 169 -28.56 -8.35 3.74
C LEU A 169 -27.43 -7.78 4.60
N SER A 170 -26.34 -8.54 4.80
CA SER A 170 -25.17 -8.02 5.50
C SER A 170 -24.59 -6.84 4.69
N PRO A 171 -24.19 -5.74 5.35
CA PRO A 171 -23.62 -4.61 4.64
C PRO A 171 -22.39 -5.05 3.85
N GLN A 172 -22.52 -5.10 2.53
CA GLN A 172 -21.39 -5.34 1.64
C GLN A 172 -20.39 -4.21 1.83
N ARG A 173 -19.11 -4.56 2.01
CA ARG A 173 -18.04 -3.56 1.98
C ARG A 173 -18.06 -2.92 0.60
N ARG A 174 -18.56 -1.69 0.50
CA ARG A 174 -18.51 -0.94 -0.75
C ARG A 174 -17.04 -0.70 -1.07
N HIS A 175 -16.57 -1.26 -2.18
CA HIS A 175 -15.23 -0.98 -2.69
C HIS A 175 -15.18 0.49 -3.10
N ARG A 176 -14.55 1.29 -2.26
CA ARG A 176 -14.30 2.71 -2.50
C ARG A 176 -13.60 2.88 -3.85
N THR A 177 -14.16 3.73 -4.72
CA THR A 177 -13.58 4.06 -6.02
C THR A 177 -12.80 5.35 -5.91
N ILE A 178 -11.50 5.31 -6.23
CA ILE A 178 -10.62 6.48 -6.26
C ILE A 178 -10.56 7.01 -7.70
N ALA A 179 -10.64 8.34 -7.86
CA ALA A 179 -10.54 8.96 -9.18
C ALA A 179 -9.13 8.76 -9.76
N LYS A 180 -9.05 8.17 -10.96
CA LYS A 180 -7.77 7.92 -11.65
C LYS A 180 -7.23 9.12 -12.44
N VAL A 181 -7.97 10.22 -12.48
CA VAL A 181 -7.62 11.44 -13.21
C VAL A 181 -7.41 12.56 -12.18
N PRO A 182 -6.33 13.34 -12.28
CA PRO A 182 -6.15 14.47 -11.39
C PRO A 182 -7.23 15.51 -11.66
N TYR A 183 -7.79 16.11 -10.62
CA TYR A 183 -8.84 17.12 -10.78
C TYR A 183 -8.26 18.50 -11.10
N ARG A 184 -6.96 18.70 -10.84
CA ARG A 184 -6.22 19.93 -11.15
C ARG A 184 -4.79 19.57 -11.54
N VAL A 185 -4.26 20.30 -12.52
CA VAL A 185 -2.86 20.24 -12.93
C VAL A 185 -2.34 21.67 -12.97
N LEU A 186 -1.23 21.92 -12.28
CA LEU A 186 -0.51 23.19 -12.34
C LEU A 186 0.80 22.98 -13.09
N ASP A 187 1.20 24.02 -13.83
CA ASP A 187 2.50 24.08 -14.46
C ASP A 187 3.58 24.37 -13.42
N ALA A 188 4.70 23.69 -13.51
CA ALA A 188 5.82 23.76 -12.59
C ALA A 188 7.15 23.75 -13.38
N PRO A 189 7.42 24.83 -14.13
CA PRO A 189 8.64 24.94 -14.93
C PRO A 189 9.88 24.89 -14.02
N ASP A 190 10.96 24.28 -14.50
CA ASP A 190 12.22 24.11 -13.75
C ASP A 190 12.08 23.31 -12.43
N LEU A 191 11.02 22.51 -12.29
CA LEU A 191 10.91 21.54 -11.20
C LEU A 191 11.93 20.41 -11.43
N ALA A 192 12.91 20.32 -10.53
CA ALA A 192 14.06 19.43 -10.73
C ALA A 192 13.68 17.94 -10.82
N ASP A 193 14.35 17.18 -11.69
CA ASP A 193 14.30 15.70 -11.70
C ASP A 193 15.44 15.09 -10.85
N ASP A 194 15.61 15.57 -9.61
CA ASP A 194 16.62 15.05 -8.67
C ASP A 194 15.95 14.33 -7.48
N PHE A 195 16.23 13.03 -7.39
CA PHE A 195 15.70 12.15 -6.33
C PHE A 195 15.99 12.68 -4.93
N TYR A 196 17.12 13.33 -4.68
CA TYR A 196 17.53 13.69 -3.33
C TYR A 196 16.90 14.99 -2.80
N LEU A 197 16.23 15.77 -3.65
CA LEU A 197 15.64 17.05 -3.27
C LEU A 197 14.21 16.90 -2.74
N ASN A 198 13.77 17.78 -1.85
CA ASN A 198 12.42 17.77 -1.26
C ASN A 198 11.71 19.10 -1.52
N LEU A 199 11.22 19.31 -2.74
CA LEU A 199 10.85 20.64 -3.25
C LEU A 199 9.37 21.01 -3.13
N VAL A 200 8.53 20.16 -2.55
CA VAL A 200 7.09 20.40 -2.43
C VAL A 200 6.65 20.08 -1.01
N ASP A 201 5.95 21.01 -0.38
CA ASP A 201 5.31 20.80 0.91
C ASP A 201 4.02 21.61 1.03
N TRP A 202 2.99 21.03 1.65
CA TRP A 202 1.68 21.65 1.79
C TRP A 202 1.43 22.03 3.24
N GLY A 203 1.38 23.34 3.48
CA GLY A 203 1.25 23.92 4.81
C GLY A 203 -0.16 23.71 5.40
N PRO A 204 -0.28 23.79 6.73
CA PRO A 204 -1.56 23.61 7.44
C PRO A 204 -2.58 24.72 7.16
N GLN A 205 -2.15 25.88 6.66
CA GLN A 205 -3.01 27.00 6.25
C GLN A 205 -3.49 26.87 4.79
N ASP A 206 -3.43 25.66 4.23
CA ASP A 206 -3.79 25.35 2.84
C ASP A 206 -2.94 26.07 1.77
N VAL A 207 -1.69 26.40 2.11
CA VAL A 207 -0.73 26.99 1.18
C VAL A 207 0.30 25.94 0.77
N LEU A 208 0.40 25.66 -0.53
CA LEU A 208 1.41 24.79 -1.12
C LEU A 208 2.66 25.60 -1.42
N ALA A 209 3.82 25.15 -0.94
CA ALA A 209 5.11 25.71 -1.29
C ALA A 209 5.82 24.79 -2.30
N VAL A 210 6.37 25.40 -3.34
CA VAL A 210 7.05 24.70 -4.45
C VAL A 210 8.36 25.42 -4.77
N GLY A 211 9.46 24.67 -4.76
CA GLY A 211 10.77 25.16 -5.18
C GLY A 211 11.01 24.87 -6.65
N LEU A 212 11.17 25.93 -7.45
CA LEU A 212 11.44 25.88 -8.89
C LEU A 212 12.76 26.58 -9.17
N GLY A 213 13.81 25.81 -9.51
CA GLY A 213 15.17 26.32 -9.64
C GLY A 213 15.67 27.09 -8.39
N SER A 214 15.83 28.41 -8.51
CA SER A 214 16.27 29.32 -7.45
C SER A 214 15.11 30.00 -6.71
N ALA A 215 13.85 29.83 -7.13
CA ALA A 215 12.71 30.56 -6.59
C ALA A 215 11.68 29.65 -5.88
N VAL A 216 11.14 30.15 -4.75
CA VAL A 216 10.03 29.49 -4.05
C VAL A 216 8.73 30.18 -4.42
N TYR A 217 7.76 29.40 -4.89
CA TYR A 217 6.41 29.85 -5.17
C TYR A 217 5.45 29.29 -4.11
N LEU A 218 4.47 30.11 -3.74
CA LEU A 218 3.38 29.77 -2.86
C LEU A 218 2.09 29.78 -3.66
N TRP A 219 1.34 28.69 -3.59
CA TRP A 219 0.01 28.56 -4.17
C TRP A 219 -1.01 28.39 -3.05
N ASP A 220 -2.01 29.26 -3.01
CA ASP A 220 -3.09 29.19 -2.03
C ASP A 220 -4.19 28.24 -2.53
N GLY A 221 -4.50 27.21 -1.74
CA GLY A 221 -5.51 26.21 -2.05
C GLY A 221 -6.93 26.73 -2.07
N ALA A 222 -7.22 27.77 -1.28
CA ALA A 222 -8.55 28.36 -1.19
C ALA A 222 -8.83 29.32 -2.35
N SER A 223 -7.93 30.28 -2.61
CA SER A 223 -8.12 31.27 -3.68
C SER A 223 -7.61 30.81 -5.05
N GLY A 224 -6.68 29.86 -5.08
CA GLY A 224 -5.92 29.49 -6.28
C GLY A 224 -4.85 30.52 -6.66
N GLY A 225 -4.61 31.55 -5.84
CA GLY A 225 -3.61 32.58 -6.09
C GLY A 225 -2.18 32.05 -6.01
N VAL A 226 -1.29 32.60 -6.84
CA VAL A 226 0.14 32.27 -6.85
C VAL A 226 0.93 33.52 -6.47
N SER A 227 1.90 33.36 -5.58
CA SER A 227 2.84 34.40 -5.20
C SER A 227 4.25 33.84 -5.14
N ARG A 228 5.26 34.68 -5.39
CA ARG A 228 6.67 34.29 -5.25
C ARG A 228 7.16 34.75 -3.88
N LEU A 229 7.61 33.81 -3.06
CA LEU A 229 8.10 34.07 -1.71
C LEU A 229 9.51 34.65 -1.72
N CYS A 230 10.42 33.97 -2.44
CA CYS A 230 11.81 34.36 -2.52
C CYS A 230 12.47 33.88 -3.82
N GLU A 231 13.60 34.49 -4.15
CA GLU A 231 14.49 34.12 -5.24
C GLU A 231 15.92 34.18 -4.71
N LEU A 232 16.63 33.05 -4.80
CA LEU A 232 18.02 32.94 -4.38
C LEU A 232 18.96 33.60 -5.40
N PRO A 233 20.19 33.97 -4.99
CA PRO A 233 21.21 34.44 -5.93
C PRO A 233 21.49 33.42 -7.05
N GLN A 234 22.00 33.89 -8.20
CA GLN A 234 22.13 33.10 -9.44
C GLN A 234 22.90 31.77 -9.32
N ASP A 235 23.76 31.60 -8.31
CA ASP A 235 24.58 30.40 -8.11
C ASP A 235 23.98 29.38 -7.13
N ASP A 236 22.80 29.65 -6.57
CA ASP A 236 22.16 28.76 -5.59
C ASP A 236 20.77 28.30 -6.04
N SER A 237 20.40 27.10 -5.60
CA SER A 237 19.11 26.48 -5.92
C SER A 237 18.46 25.90 -4.69
N ILE A 238 17.13 25.79 -4.73
CA ILE A 238 16.35 25.25 -3.63
C ILE A 238 16.52 23.73 -3.64
N THR A 239 16.74 23.17 -2.46
CA THR A 239 16.99 21.72 -2.30
C THR A 239 16.02 21.07 -1.34
N SER A 240 15.45 21.81 -0.40
CA SER A 240 14.37 21.31 0.46
C SER A 240 13.46 22.42 0.96
N LEU A 241 12.20 22.08 1.20
CA LEU A 241 11.18 22.93 1.81
C LEU A 241 10.50 22.18 2.96
N ALA A 242 10.17 22.90 4.03
CA ALA A 242 9.33 22.36 5.11
C ALA A 242 8.57 23.48 5.84
N TRP A 243 7.25 23.37 5.88
CA TRP A 243 6.38 24.25 6.65
C TRP A 243 6.51 23.99 8.15
N ILE A 244 6.52 25.07 8.94
CA ILE A 244 6.33 24.98 10.38
C ILE A 244 4.91 24.49 10.69
N GLY A 245 4.71 23.81 11.82
CA GLY A 245 3.40 23.25 12.20
C GLY A 245 2.26 24.27 12.33
N ALA A 246 2.57 25.56 12.50
CA ALA A 246 1.58 26.65 12.50
C ALA A 246 1.26 27.19 11.09
N GLY A 247 2.05 26.85 10.07
CA GLY A 247 1.93 27.31 8.69
C GLY A 247 2.32 28.77 8.44
N THR A 248 2.87 29.47 9.44
CA THR A 248 3.25 30.90 9.30
C THR A 248 4.62 31.10 8.65
N HIS A 249 5.52 30.13 8.82
CA HIS A 249 6.89 30.20 8.33
C HIS A 249 7.25 28.97 7.51
N LEU A 250 8.10 29.19 6.51
CA LEU A 250 8.65 28.15 5.65
C LEU A 250 10.17 28.06 5.87
N ALA A 251 10.67 26.85 6.12
CA ALA A 251 12.11 26.58 6.07
C ALA A 251 12.50 26.23 4.63
N VAL A 252 13.61 26.83 4.17
CA VAL A 252 14.16 26.67 2.82
C VAL A 252 15.62 26.21 2.94
N GLY A 253 15.91 25.01 2.44
CA GLY A 253 17.26 24.48 2.31
C GLY A 253 17.81 24.76 0.92
N THR A 254 19.08 25.14 0.85
CA THR A 254 19.75 25.58 -0.37
C THR A 254 20.87 24.62 -0.81
N HIS A 255 21.32 24.75 -2.05
CA HIS A 255 22.41 23.93 -2.60
C HIS A 255 23.75 24.25 -1.94
N SER A 256 23.96 25.50 -1.53
CA SER A 256 25.14 25.92 -0.77
C SER A 256 25.22 25.34 0.66
N GLY A 257 24.13 24.75 1.17
CA GLY A 257 24.03 24.22 2.53
C GLY A 257 23.48 25.22 3.55
N MET A 258 23.08 26.42 3.11
CA MET A 258 22.37 27.37 3.94
C MET A 258 20.92 26.90 4.18
N VAL A 259 20.43 27.13 5.39
CA VAL A 259 19.02 26.93 5.76
C VAL A 259 18.43 28.28 6.13
N GLU A 260 17.45 28.74 5.37
CA GLU A 260 16.75 30.00 5.59
C GLU A 260 15.36 29.75 6.20
N ILE A 261 14.87 30.68 7.01
CA ILE A 261 13.49 30.70 7.51
C ILE A 261 12.84 31.96 6.93
N TRP A 262 11.69 31.78 6.32
CA TRP A 262 10.90 32.83 5.70
C TRP A 262 9.55 32.96 6.40
N ASP A 263 9.17 34.18 6.74
CA ASP A 263 7.79 34.51 7.07
C ASP A 263 7.00 34.55 5.76
N ALA A 264 6.02 33.65 5.63
CA ALA A 264 5.26 33.48 4.40
C ALA A 264 4.22 34.59 4.18
N ILE A 265 3.79 35.27 5.25
CA ILE A 265 2.81 36.36 5.18
C ILE A 265 3.52 37.67 4.86
N ALA A 266 4.64 37.94 5.55
CA ALA A 266 5.42 39.15 5.33
C ALA A 266 6.36 39.06 4.12
N CYS A 267 6.45 37.89 3.47
CA CYS A 267 7.41 37.57 2.40
C CYS A 267 8.84 38.00 2.73
N LYS A 268 9.29 37.70 3.95
CA LYS A 268 10.56 38.18 4.48
C LYS A 268 11.39 37.06 5.07
N CYS A 269 12.67 37.01 4.70
CA CYS A 269 13.65 36.15 5.35
C CYS A 269 13.85 36.62 6.80
N THR A 270 13.44 35.81 7.77
CA THR A 270 13.60 36.10 9.19
C THR A 270 14.95 35.64 9.71
N ARG A 271 15.49 34.55 9.15
CA ARG A 271 16.76 33.96 9.60
C ARG A 271 17.51 33.25 8.49
N ARG A 272 18.84 33.37 8.49
CA ARG A 272 19.76 32.56 7.70
C ARG A 272 20.68 31.79 8.63
N MET A 273 20.75 30.47 8.46
CA MET A 273 21.50 29.58 9.35
C MET A 273 22.52 28.78 8.55
N THR A 274 23.78 28.87 8.95
CA THR A 274 24.88 28.08 8.37
C THR A 274 25.12 26.79 9.17
N GLY A 275 26.09 25.98 8.75
CA GLY A 275 26.57 24.82 9.50
C GLY A 275 26.76 23.57 8.64
N HIS A 276 26.06 23.48 7.51
CA HIS A 276 26.34 22.44 6.51
C HIS A 276 27.42 22.89 5.55
N SER A 277 28.21 21.94 5.05
CA SER A 277 29.24 22.16 4.01
C SER A 277 28.81 21.76 2.60
N SER A 278 27.57 21.27 2.46
CA SER A 278 26.96 20.90 1.19
C SER A 278 25.44 21.03 1.29
N ARG A 279 24.73 20.83 0.17
CA ARG A 279 23.28 21.05 0.06
C ARG A 279 22.46 20.50 1.23
N ALA A 280 21.50 21.29 1.70
CA ALA A 280 20.57 20.92 2.76
C ALA A 280 19.37 20.17 2.16
N SER A 281 19.53 18.87 1.93
CA SER A 281 18.61 18.05 1.13
C SER A 281 17.30 17.71 1.81
N SER A 282 17.23 17.73 3.14
CA SER A 282 16.01 17.36 3.88
C SER A 282 15.80 18.24 5.11
N LEU A 283 14.53 18.56 5.38
CA LEU A 283 14.11 19.40 6.50
C LEU A 283 12.93 18.75 7.21
N ALA A 284 12.88 18.88 8.53
CA ALA A 284 11.75 18.45 9.34
C ALA A 284 11.62 19.31 10.61
N TRP A 285 10.40 19.71 10.92
CA TRP A 285 10.08 20.49 12.12
C TRP A 285 9.61 19.61 13.27
N ASN A 286 10.02 19.96 14.48
CA ASN A 286 9.44 19.53 15.74
C ASN A 286 9.22 20.76 16.62
N GLN A 287 8.04 21.37 16.50
CA GLN A 287 7.70 22.64 17.14
C GLN A 287 8.73 23.73 16.79
N HIS A 288 9.54 24.17 17.77
CA HIS A 288 10.58 25.19 17.62
C HIS A 288 11.94 24.63 17.17
N ILE A 289 12.09 23.30 17.09
CA ILE A 289 13.28 22.65 16.58
C ILE A 289 13.12 22.42 15.08
N LEU A 290 13.97 23.05 14.28
CA LEU A 290 14.16 22.69 12.88
C LEU A 290 15.34 21.73 12.78
N THR A 291 15.13 20.57 12.20
CA THR A 291 16.21 19.64 11.87
C THR A 291 16.50 19.68 10.38
N SER A 292 17.76 19.81 10.01
CA SER A 292 18.23 19.77 8.62
C SER A 292 19.20 18.62 8.38
N GLY A 293 18.97 17.84 7.33
CA GLY A 293 19.88 16.81 6.83
C GLY A 293 20.55 17.25 5.54
N SER A 294 21.82 16.91 5.37
CA SER A 294 22.63 17.40 4.24
C SER A 294 23.37 16.28 3.51
N ARG A 295 23.81 16.61 2.29
CA ARG A 295 24.77 15.83 1.51
C ARG A 295 26.13 15.69 2.21
N ASP A 296 26.46 16.58 3.14
CA ASP A 296 27.65 16.48 3.99
C ASP A 296 27.57 15.35 5.04
N ARG A 297 26.46 14.57 5.05
CA ARG A 297 26.18 13.41 5.91
C ARG A 297 25.75 13.76 7.33
N SER A 298 25.76 15.05 7.68
CA SER A 298 25.36 15.51 8.99
C SER A 298 23.87 15.82 9.07
N ILE A 299 23.34 15.68 10.29
CA ILE A 299 22.02 16.17 10.68
C ILE A 299 22.25 17.25 11.73
N LEU A 300 21.67 18.43 11.53
CA LEU A 300 21.77 19.55 12.46
C LEU A 300 20.41 19.84 13.07
N HIS A 301 20.31 19.82 14.39
CA HIS A 301 19.16 20.33 15.11
C HIS A 301 19.34 21.79 15.45
N ARG A 302 18.33 22.61 15.16
CA ARG A 302 18.38 24.07 15.27
C ARG A 302 17.20 24.52 16.12
N ASP A 303 17.47 25.07 17.30
CA ASP A 303 16.44 25.84 18.00
C ASP A 303 16.32 27.19 17.30
N VAL A 304 15.16 27.43 16.68
CA VAL A 304 14.98 28.62 15.84
C VAL A 304 14.88 29.91 16.63
N ARG A 305 14.70 29.81 17.95
CA ARG A 305 14.60 30.94 18.89
C ARG A 305 15.96 31.39 19.41
N GLU A 306 16.94 30.48 19.43
CA GLU A 306 18.30 30.74 19.90
C GLU A 306 19.14 31.40 18.80
N PRO A 307 20.05 32.35 19.10
CA PRO A 307 20.88 32.98 18.09
C PRO A 307 21.88 32.01 17.44
N ALA A 308 22.34 30.99 18.17
CA ALA A 308 23.23 29.95 17.65
C ALA A 308 22.60 29.20 16.47
N HIS A 309 23.36 28.99 15.39
CA HIS A 309 22.82 28.45 14.13
C HIS A 309 22.33 27.00 14.23
N PHE A 310 22.89 26.21 15.15
CA PHE A 310 22.44 24.87 15.50
C PHE A 310 22.80 24.59 16.96
N ALA A 311 21.99 23.75 17.62
CA ALA A 311 22.20 23.32 19.00
C ALA A 311 22.95 21.98 19.07
N LYS A 312 22.74 21.11 18.07
CA LYS A 312 23.33 19.76 18.05
C LYS A 312 23.62 19.29 16.62
N ARG A 313 24.67 18.48 16.48
CA ARG A 313 25.12 17.86 15.23
C ARG A 313 25.20 16.34 15.40
N LEU A 314 24.55 15.60 14.51
CA LEU A 314 24.58 14.13 14.47
C LEU A 314 25.31 13.68 13.19
N GLU A 315 26.17 12.67 13.32
CA GLU A 315 27.00 12.14 12.23
C GLU A 315 26.91 10.60 12.14
N ALA A 316 25.68 10.07 12.07
CA ALA A 316 25.48 8.61 11.95
C ALA A 316 25.43 8.09 10.51
N HIS A 317 25.10 8.95 9.54
CA HIS A 317 25.06 8.57 8.13
C HIS A 317 26.45 8.70 7.48
N LYS A 318 26.71 7.83 6.49
CA LYS A 318 27.97 7.84 5.71
C LYS A 318 27.83 8.49 4.34
N GLN A 319 26.61 8.80 3.94
CA GLN A 319 26.27 9.49 2.70
C GLN A 319 25.15 10.51 2.96
N GLU A 320 24.65 11.14 1.91
CA GLU A 320 23.62 12.18 1.96
C GLU A 320 22.37 11.76 2.76
N VAL A 321 21.90 12.63 3.65
CA VAL A 321 20.66 12.46 4.40
C VAL A 321 19.49 13.01 3.59
N CYS A 322 18.76 12.11 2.94
CA CYS A 322 17.72 12.47 1.97
C CYS A 322 16.29 12.27 2.50
N GLY A 323 16.09 11.44 3.52
CA GLY A 323 14.83 11.28 4.23
C GLY A 323 14.94 11.83 5.65
N LEU A 324 14.00 12.68 6.05
CA LEU A 324 13.97 13.24 7.39
C LEU A 324 12.52 13.57 7.79
N ARG A 325 12.03 12.96 8.89
CA ARG A 325 10.67 13.17 9.39
C ARG A 325 10.58 13.03 10.90
N TRP A 326 10.02 14.05 11.54
CA TRP A 326 9.65 14.00 12.95
C TRP A 326 8.26 13.37 13.13
N ASN A 327 8.13 12.57 14.17
CA ASN A 327 6.89 12.37 14.90
C ASN A 327 6.90 13.33 16.09
N VAL A 328 6.10 14.39 15.99
CA VAL A 328 6.04 15.46 17.00
C VAL A 328 5.38 14.97 18.29
N GLU A 329 4.39 14.07 18.19
CA GLU A 329 3.66 13.55 19.35
C GLU A 329 4.52 12.62 20.21
N GLU A 330 5.29 11.75 19.56
CA GLU A 330 6.20 10.82 20.26
C GLU A 330 7.58 11.40 20.52
N ASN A 331 7.86 12.61 20.02
CA ASN A 331 9.18 13.23 20.03
C ASN A 331 10.27 12.30 19.45
N LYS A 332 10.00 11.68 18.29
CA LYS A 332 10.94 10.78 17.62
C LYS A 332 11.28 11.27 16.22
N LEU A 333 12.56 11.26 15.87
CA LEU A 333 13.01 11.57 14.53
C LEU A 333 13.30 10.27 13.78
N ALA A 334 12.93 10.21 12.51
CA ALA A 334 13.43 9.20 11.58
C ALA A 334 14.30 9.87 10.52
N SER A 335 15.48 9.31 10.25
CA SER A 335 16.38 9.77 9.19
C SER A 335 16.79 8.62 8.29
N GLY A 336 16.82 8.86 6.99
CA GLY A 336 17.23 7.90 5.97
C GLY A 336 18.24 8.51 5.03
N GLY A 337 19.22 7.70 4.64
CA GLY A 337 20.37 8.16 3.87
C GLY A 337 20.58 7.39 2.58
N ASN A 338 21.45 7.96 1.73
CA ASN A 338 21.98 7.29 0.55
C ASN A 338 23.01 6.18 0.89
N ASP A 339 23.28 5.97 2.18
CA ASP A 339 24.03 4.83 2.70
C ASP A 339 23.14 3.61 2.99
N ASN A 340 21.87 3.68 2.55
CA ASN A 340 20.83 2.65 2.66
C ASN A 340 20.43 2.36 4.11
N LYS A 341 20.72 3.28 5.04
CA LYS A 341 20.40 3.15 6.46
C LYS A 341 19.17 3.97 6.81
N LEU A 342 18.36 3.42 7.71
CA LEU A 342 17.28 4.12 8.39
C LEU A 342 17.61 4.14 9.88
N TYR A 343 17.64 5.33 10.48
CA TYR A 343 17.81 5.53 11.90
C TYR A 343 16.53 6.11 12.50
N VAL A 344 16.22 5.67 13.73
CA VAL A 344 15.20 6.29 14.58
C VAL A 344 15.91 6.86 15.79
N TRP A 345 15.60 8.11 16.14
CA TRP A 345 16.20 8.85 17.23
C TRP A 345 15.14 9.19 18.27
N ASP A 346 15.53 9.17 19.53
CA ASP A 346 14.66 9.58 20.63
C ASP A 346 14.94 11.05 20.99
N GLY A 347 14.03 11.94 20.60
CA GLY A 347 14.17 13.38 20.71
C GLY A 347 15.51 13.86 20.13
N MET A 348 16.26 14.55 21.00
CA MET A 348 17.54 15.20 20.66
C MET A 348 18.73 14.33 21.06
N SER A 349 18.58 13.01 21.20
CA SER A 349 19.67 12.10 21.59
C SER A 349 20.77 12.03 20.52
N ASP A 350 22.03 11.86 20.94
CA ASP A 350 23.17 11.64 20.03
C ASP A 350 23.25 10.21 19.49
N THR A 351 22.60 9.28 20.19
CA THR A 351 22.61 7.87 19.84
C THR A 351 21.27 7.48 19.23
N PRO A 352 21.24 6.84 18.05
CA PRO A 352 20.00 6.37 17.48
C PRO A 352 19.39 5.27 18.37
N LEU A 353 18.09 5.35 18.59
CA LEU A 353 17.29 4.32 19.26
C LEU A 353 17.28 3.02 18.45
N HIS A 354 17.07 3.13 17.13
CA HIS A 354 17.11 1.99 16.21
C HIS A 354 17.97 2.30 15.00
N ARG A 355 18.65 1.26 14.49
CA ARG A 355 19.38 1.27 13.24
C ARG A 355 18.92 0.11 12.37
N TYR A 356 18.15 0.41 11.34
CA TYR A 356 17.68 -0.56 10.36
C TYR A 356 18.60 -0.56 9.14
N THR A 357 19.01 -1.76 8.72
CA THR A 357 20.02 -1.94 7.66
C THR A 357 19.51 -2.79 6.50
N GLU A 358 18.21 -3.04 6.44
CA GLU A 358 17.63 -4.01 5.51
C GLU A 358 17.39 -3.45 4.11
N HIS A 359 17.23 -2.13 3.96
CA HIS A 359 17.14 -1.54 2.63
C HIS A 359 18.49 -1.66 1.91
N VAL A 360 18.44 -1.99 0.62
CA VAL A 360 19.61 -2.19 -0.24
C VAL A 360 19.86 -0.97 -1.15
N ALA A 361 19.09 0.10 -0.99
CA ALA A 361 19.20 1.36 -1.71
C ALA A 361 18.83 2.54 -0.81
N ALA A 362 19.00 3.76 -1.32
CA ALA A 362 18.72 5.01 -0.60
C ALA A 362 17.34 5.02 0.05
N VAL A 363 17.25 5.50 1.28
CA VAL A 363 15.99 5.58 2.04
C VAL A 363 15.57 7.05 2.15
N LYS A 364 14.87 7.54 1.13
CA LYS A 364 14.29 8.90 1.14
C LYS A 364 12.88 8.90 1.73
N ALA A 365 12.07 7.94 1.27
CA ALA A 365 10.67 7.87 1.60
C ALA A 365 10.50 7.37 3.03
N ILE A 366 10.02 8.24 3.92
CA ILE A 366 9.82 7.96 5.34
C ILE A 366 8.51 8.61 5.77
N ALA A 367 7.66 7.87 6.49
CA ALA A 367 6.42 8.41 7.01
C ALA A 367 5.99 7.71 8.30
N TRP A 368 5.68 8.50 9.33
CA TRP A 368 5.12 8.02 10.60
C TRP A 368 3.60 7.84 10.47
N SER A 369 3.06 6.75 11.02
CA SER A 369 1.61 6.56 11.06
C SER A 369 0.98 7.55 12.05
N PRO A 370 -0.04 8.33 11.64
CA PRO A 370 -0.79 9.19 12.56
C PRO A 370 -1.84 8.40 13.37
N HIS A 371 -2.11 7.15 13.00
CA HIS A 371 -3.18 6.34 13.61
C HIS A 371 -2.66 5.34 14.64
N GLN A 372 -1.40 4.92 14.50
CA GLN A 372 -0.80 3.91 15.35
C GLN A 372 0.54 4.39 15.87
N ARG A 373 0.62 4.52 17.19
CA ARG A 373 1.83 4.89 17.90
C ARG A 373 2.96 3.91 17.60
N GLY A 374 4.14 4.42 17.28
CA GLY A 374 5.35 3.65 17.03
C GLY A 374 5.35 2.91 15.69
N VAL A 375 4.47 3.23 14.75
CA VAL A 375 4.49 2.65 13.40
C VAL A 375 5.18 3.62 12.43
N LEU A 376 6.24 3.13 11.79
CA LEU A 376 7.04 3.87 10.82
C LEU A 376 7.07 3.10 9.49
N ALA A 377 6.77 3.77 8.38
CA ALA A 377 6.97 3.23 7.04
C ALA A 377 8.22 3.84 6.40
N SER A 378 9.01 3.02 5.71
CA SER A 378 10.14 3.46 4.89
C SER A 378 10.15 2.77 3.53
N GLY A 379 10.62 3.50 2.52
CA GLY A 379 10.71 3.03 1.14
C GLY A 379 12.13 3.11 0.61
N GLY A 380 12.57 2.04 -0.06
CA GLY A 380 13.90 1.98 -0.67
C GLY A 380 13.92 2.39 -2.15
N GLY A 381 15.07 2.91 -2.57
CA GLY A 381 15.35 3.33 -3.93
C GLY A 381 15.37 2.21 -4.99
N THR A 382 15.89 2.49 -6.19
CA THR A 382 15.80 1.61 -7.38
C THR A 382 16.32 0.18 -7.20
N ALA A 383 17.41 -0.01 -6.46
CA ALA A 383 17.96 -1.35 -6.24
C ALA A 383 17.18 -2.15 -5.18
N ASP A 384 16.46 -1.45 -4.29
CA ASP A 384 15.69 -2.07 -3.20
C ASP A 384 14.23 -2.28 -3.59
N ARG A 385 13.47 -1.22 -3.91
CA ARG A 385 12.06 -1.26 -4.32
C ARG A 385 11.10 -1.85 -3.29
N HIS A 386 11.46 -1.88 -2.01
CA HIS A 386 10.57 -2.36 -0.96
C HIS A 386 9.99 -1.21 -0.14
N ILE A 387 8.73 -1.36 0.27
CA ILE A 387 8.15 -0.64 1.40
C ILE A 387 8.27 -1.56 2.61
N LYS A 388 8.94 -1.07 3.65
CA LYS A 388 9.08 -1.76 4.93
C LYS A 388 8.36 -0.97 6.01
N VAL A 389 7.60 -1.64 6.86
CA VAL A 389 6.92 -1.04 8.01
C VAL A 389 7.52 -1.58 9.29
N TRP A 390 7.79 -0.71 10.25
CA TRP A 390 8.53 -0.98 11.47
C TRP A 390 7.69 -0.63 12.68
N ASN A 391 7.83 -1.43 13.74
CA ASN A 391 7.43 -1.04 15.08
C ASN A 391 8.65 -0.45 15.79
N THR A 392 8.63 0.84 16.06
CA THR A 392 9.73 1.57 16.70
C THR A 392 9.74 1.46 18.22
N LEU A 393 8.71 0.87 18.83
CA LEU A 393 8.72 0.54 20.26
C LEU A 393 9.51 -0.75 20.52
N THR A 394 9.35 -1.76 19.66
CA THR A 394 10.03 -3.05 19.78
C THR A 394 11.27 -3.17 18.92
N GLY A 395 11.42 -2.34 17.89
CA GLY A 395 12.50 -2.46 16.89
C GLY A 395 12.23 -3.53 15.83
N THR A 396 11.03 -4.09 15.73
CA THR A 396 10.73 -5.21 14.82
C THR A 396 10.12 -4.74 13.50
N LYS A 397 10.49 -5.39 12.39
CA LYS A 397 9.82 -5.22 11.10
C LYS A 397 8.44 -5.89 11.11
N LEU A 398 7.40 -5.14 10.76
CA LEU A 398 6.01 -5.58 10.66
C LEU A 398 5.67 -6.07 9.24
N HIS A 399 6.08 -5.30 8.23
CA HIS A 399 5.80 -5.62 6.83
C HIS A 399 7.04 -5.40 5.96
N ASP A 400 7.12 -6.18 4.88
CA ASP A 400 8.13 -6.07 3.85
C ASP A 400 7.49 -6.40 2.49
N VAL A 401 7.30 -5.39 1.64
CA VAL A 401 6.50 -5.49 0.42
C VAL A 401 7.33 -5.00 -0.77
N ASP A 402 7.61 -5.88 -1.72
CA ASP A 402 8.21 -5.50 -3.01
C ASP A 402 7.14 -4.80 -3.85
N VAL A 403 7.36 -3.51 -4.15
CA VAL A 403 6.45 -2.72 -4.98
C VAL A 403 6.83 -2.72 -6.46
N GLY A 404 7.95 -3.35 -6.82
CA GLY A 404 8.42 -3.47 -8.20
C GLY A 404 8.93 -2.18 -8.83
N SER A 405 9.12 -1.10 -8.07
CA SER A 405 9.61 0.19 -8.56
C SER A 405 10.30 1.00 -7.46
N GLN A 406 11.22 1.91 -7.83
CA GLN A 406 11.87 2.84 -6.91
C GLN A 406 10.82 3.59 -6.07
N VAL A 407 10.92 3.55 -4.74
CA VAL A 407 10.03 4.32 -3.86
C VAL A 407 10.62 5.71 -3.64
N CYS A 408 9.88 6.75 -4.00
CA CYS A 408 10.32 8.14 -3.95
C CYS A 408 9.80 8.85 -2.70
N ASN A 409 8.50 8.73 -2.39
CA ASN A 409 7.90 9.26 -1.17
C ASN A 409 6.88 8.30 -0.58
N LEU A 410 6.60 8.53 0.70
CA LEU A 410 5.53 7.88 1.45
C LEU A 410 4.74 8.95 2.20
N ALA A 411 3.42 8.81 2.25
CA ALA A 411 2.56 9.62 3.10
C ALA A 411 1.43 8.76 3.64
N TRP A 412 1.25 8.75 4.96
CA TRP A 412 0.07 8.19 5.58
C TRP A 412 -1.11 9.15 5.42
N SER A 413 -2.28 8.61 5.11
CA SER A 413 -3.52 9.36 5.20
C SER A 413 -3.75 9.83 6.64
N ARG A 414 -4.32 11.03 6.80
CA ARG A 414 -4.81 11.54 8.09
C ARG A 414 -6.23 11.08 8.40
N ASN A 415 -6.98 10.65 7.38
CA ASN A 415 -8.42 10.40 7.47
C ASN A 415 -8.74 8.90 7.52
N SER A 416 -7.83 8.06 7.03
CA SER A 416 -7.99 6.63 6.88
C SER A 416 -6.66 5.92 7.17
N ASN A 417 -6.71 4.65 7.57
CA ASN A 417 -5.51 3.86 7.79
C ASN A 417 -4.93 3.33 6.46
N GLU A 418 -4.61 4.26 5.57
CA GLU A 418 -4.11 4.02 4.22
C GLU A 418 -2.77 4.73 4.03
N LEU A 419 -1.92 4.14 3.19
CA LEU A 419 -0.58 4.66 2.88
C LEU A 419 -0.52 4.99 1.39
N VAL A 420 0.05 6.13 1.03
CA VAL A 420 0.37 6.49 -0.35
C VAL A 420 1.87 6.31 -0.57
N SER A 421 2.26 5.68 -1.67
CA SER A 421 3.63 5.69 -2.17
C SER A 421 3.70 6.30 -3.56
N THR A 422 4.71 7.13 -3.79
CA THR A 422 5.05 7.60 -5.15
C THR A 422 6.27 6.85 -5.66
N HIS A 423 6.28 6.58 -6.96
CA HIS A 423 7.29 5.73 -7.57
C HIS A 423 8.07 6.42 -8.67
N GLY A 424 9.33 6.02 -8.81
CA GLY A 424 10.20 6.37 -9.92
C GLY A 424 10.27 5.24 -10.94
N TYR A 425 11.48 4.92 -11.39
CA TYR A 425 11.66 3.88 -12.40
C TYR A 425 11.23 2.49 -11.89
N SER A 426 10.59 1.66 -12.70
CA SER A 426 10.18 1.91 -14.10
C SER A 426 8.71 2.34 -14.27
N ARG A 427 7.94 2.53 -13.19
CA ARG A 427 6.48 2.65 -13.28
C ARG A 427 5.93 4.08 -13.25
N ASN A 428 6.63 5.03 -12.62
CA ASN A 428 6.20 6.44 -12.50
C ASN A 428 4.75 6.61 -12.00
N GLN A 429 4.31 5.69 -11.13
CA GLN A 429 2.93 5.62 -10.64
C GLN A 429 2.82 6.11 -9.20
N ILE A 430 1.59 6.32 -8.76
CA ILE A 430 1.23 6.58 -7.36
C ILE A 430 0.36 5.42 -6.91
N VAL A 431 0.69 4.78 -5.79
CA VAL A 431 -0.05 3.62 -5.29
C VAL A 431 -0.63 3.93 -3.92
N VAL A 432 -1.91 3.58 -3.74
CA VAL A 432 -2.62 3.67 -2.46
C VAL A 432 -2.73 2.27 -1.87
N TRP A 433 -2.31 2.10 -0.62
CA TRP A 433 -2.25 0.83 0.09
C TRP A 433 -3.20 0.83 1.28
N ASN A 434 -3.88 -0.29 1.49
CA ASN A 434 -4.68 -0.54 2.68
C ASN A 434 -3.79 -1.07 3.81
N TYR A 435 -3.72 -0.38 4.94
CA TYR A 435 -2.99 -0.84 6.11
C TYR A 435 -3.95 -1.34 7.20
N PRO A 436 -3.72 -2.52 7.82
CA PRO A 436 -2.47 -3.30 7.87
C PRO A 436 -2.31 -4.38 6.80
N SER A 437 -3.27 -4.56 5.90
CA SER A 437 -3.20 -5.65 4.91
C SER A 437 -2.06 -5.51 3.88
N MET A 438 -1.55 -4.28 3.70
CA MET A 438 -0.65 -3.87 2.62
C MET A 438 -1.14 -4.26 1.22
N GLN A 439 -2.46 -4.33 1.02
CA GLN A 439 -3.06 -4.57 -0.29
C GLN A 439 -3.17 -3.26 -1.08
N GLN A 440 -2.88 -3.32 -2.38
CA GLN A 440 -3.04 -2.19 -3.28
C GLN A 440 -4.53 -1.89 -3.50
N ILE A 441 -4.96 -0.66 -3.19
CA ILE A 441 -6.33 -0.15 -3.37
C ILE A 441 -6.49 0.54 -4.72
N ALA A 442 -5.47 1.28 -5.16
CA ALA A 442 -5.47 1.99 -6.42
C ALA A 442 -4.05 2.21 -6.92
N SER A 443 -3.89 2.21 -8.24
CA SER A 443 -2.72 2.79 -8.91
C SER A 443 -3.20 3.96 -9.76
N LEU A 444 -2.59 5.11 -9.57
CA LEU A 444 -2.82 6.34 -10.32
C LEU A 444 -1.63 6.57 -11.23
N THR A 445 -1.91 6.76 -12.51
CA THR A 445 -0.90 6.94 -13.55
C THR A 445 -1.10 8.28 -14.24
N GLY A 446 -0.04 8.74 -14.92
CA GLY A 446 -0.13 9.86 -15.84
C GLY A 446 1.10 10.75 -15.86
N HIS A 447 1.93 10.76 -14.81
CA HIS A 447 3.21 11.45 -14.87
C HIS A 447 4.12 10.75 -15.88
N SER A 448 4.81 11.53 -16.72
CA SER A 448 5.73 10.98 -17.72
C SER A 448 7.12 10.70 -17.14
N TYR A 449 7.46 11.35 -16.03
CA TYR A 449 8.72 11.21 -15.31
C TYR A 449 8.48 10.62 -13.91
N ARG A 450 9.58 10.35 -13.19
CA ARG A 450 9.52 9.83 -11.82
C ARG A 450 8.73 10.76 -10.92
N VAL A 451 7.87 10.21 -10.09
CA VAL A 451 7.05 11.00 -9.16
C VAL A 451 7.86 11.28 -7.88
N LEU A 452 8.70 12.31 -7.96
CA LEU A 452 9.71 12.65 -6.96
C LEU A 452 9.20 13.47 -5.78
N TYR A 453 8.06 14.11 -5.92
CA TYR A 453 7.51 15.01 -4.90
C TYR A 453 6.08 14.61 -4.53
N LEU A 454 5.78 14.70 -3.23
CA LEU A 454 4.50 14.35 -2.66
C LEU A 454 4.21 15.27 -1.47
N ALA A 455 3.02 15.85 -1.43
CA ALA A 455 2.47 16.52 -0.27
C ALA A 455 0.99 16.19 -0.10
N MET A 456 0.47 16.28 1.13
CA MET A 456 -0.94 16.01 1.43
C MET A 456 -1.60 17.28 1.95
N SER A 457 -2.82 17.54 1.50
CA SER A 457 -3.60 18.69 1.93
C SER A 457 -3.85 18.68 3.44
N PRO A 458 -4.05 19.86 4.05
CA PRO A 458 -4.33 19.97 5.48
C PRO A 458 -5.54 19.15 5.92
N ASP A 459 -6.59 19.10 5.09
CA ASP A 459 -7.82 18.34 5.32
C ASP A 459 -7.69 16.82 5.07
N GLY A 460 -6.51 16.37 4.61
CA GLY A 460 -6.19 14.98 4.37
C GLY A 460 -6.92 14.33 3.19
N GLN A 461 -7.69 15.08 2.38
CA GLN A 461 -8.47 14.52 1.26
C GLN A 461 -7.65 14.41 -0.03
N THR A 462 -6.81 15.41 -0.27
CA THR A 462 -6.06 15.56 -1.51
C THR A 462 -4.58 15.24 -1.30
N ILE A 463 -3.97 14.61 -2.29
CA ILE A 463 -2.52 14.59 -2.44
C ILE A 463 -2.11 15.41 -3.66
N VAL A 464 -0.97 16.09 -3.55
CA VAL A 464 -0.28 16.72 -4.68
C VAL A 464 0.97 15.92 -4.99
N THR A 465 1.17 15.63 -6.26
CA THR A 465 2.38 14.98 -6.76
C THR A 465 3.09 15.85 -7.78
N GLY A 466 4.41 15.85 -7.73
CA GLY A 466 5.27 16.56 -8.67
C GLY A 466 6.32 15.64 -9.28
N ALA A 467 6.65 15.90 -10.54
CA ALA A 467 7.64 15.15 -11.30
C ALA A 467 8.44 16.09 -12.23
N GLY A 468 9.55 15.60 -12.77
CA GLY A 468 10.33 16.29 -13.80
C GLY A 468 9.64 16.41 -15.16
N ASP A 469 8.35 16.06 -15.26
CA ASP A 469 7.49 16.41 -16.40
C ASP A 469 6.91 17.82 -16.27
N GLU A 470 7.45 18.61 -15.32
CA GLU A 470 7.09 20.00 -15.04
C GLU A 470 5.61 20.19 -14.67
N THR A 471 4.98 19.15 -14.09
CA THR A 471 3.60 19.24 -13.63
C THR A 471 3.44 18.94 -12.14
N LEU A 472 2.54 19.69 -11.51
CA LEU A 472 1.95 19.34 -10.20
C LEU A 472 0.53 18.86 -10.41
N ARG A 473 0.20 17.68 -9.89
CA ARG A 473 -1.10 17.03 -10.08
C ARG A 473 -1.81 16.82 -8.76
N PHE A 474 -3.08 17.19 -8.72
CA PHE A 474 -3.92 17.11 -7.53
C PHE A 474 -4.88 15.95 -7.66
N TRP A 475 -4.85 15.05 -6.68
CA TRP A 475 -5.62 13.82 -6.67
C TRP A 475 -6.51 13.78 -5.44
N ASN A 476 -7.82 13.60 -5.63
CA ASN A 476 -8.73 13.34 -4.52
C ASN A 476 -8.67 11.85 -4.18
N VAL A 477 -7.89 11.53 -3.13
CA VAL A 477 -7.52 10.16 -2.78
C VAL A 477 -8.22 9.69 -1.53
N PHE A 478 -8.62 10.59 -0.63
CA PHE A 478 -9.23 10.25 0.67
C PHE A 478 -10.59 10.93 0.84
N GLU A 479 -11.52 10.23 1.50
CA GLU A 479 -12.80 10.81 1.84
C GLU A 479 -12.62 11.82 2.98
N LYS A 480 -13.52 12.81 3.04
CA LYS A 480 -13.59 13.71 4.19
C LYS A 480 -13.80 12.90 5.46
N SER A 481 -13.01 13.16 6.49
CA SER A 481 -13.19 12.52 7.80
C SER A 481 -14.63 12.71 8.29
N LYS A 482 -15.28 11.60 8.68
CA LYS A 482 -16.66 11.62 9.24
C LYS A 482 -16.74 12.27 10.63
N SER A 483 -15.61 12.64 11.23
CA SER A 483 -15.54 13.26 12.57
C SER A 483 -16.14 14.66 12.65
N ASP A 484 -16.51 15.26 11.52
CA ASP A 484 -17.00 16.64 11.43
C ASP A 484 -18.55 16.74 11.42
N GLY A 485 -19.26 15.61 11.56
CA GLY A 485 -20.73 15.57 11.48
C GLY A 485 -21.44 14.51 12.34
N GLY A 486 -20.71 13.78 13.17
CA GLY A 486 -21.32 12.90 14.19
C GLY A 486 -21.54 13.69 15.47
N ALA A 487 -22.76 13.69 16.00
CA ALA A 487 -23.06 14.30 17.29
C ALA A 487 -22.00 13.90 18.33
N PRO A 488 -21.42 14.85 19.09
CA PRO A 488 -20.41 14.53 20.08
C PRO A 488 -20.97 13.46 21.01
N SER A 489 -20.18 12.40 21.21
CA SER A 489 -20.43 11.44 22.27
C SER A 489 -20.66 12.22 23.57
N VAL A 490 -21.82 12.01 24.21
CA VAL A 490 -22.19 12.68 25.47
C VAL A 490 -21.10 12.48 26.55
N LEU A 491 -20.35 11.39 26.47
CA LEU A 491 -19.22 11.11 27.36
C LEU A 491 -18.00 12.02 27.09
N LEU A 492 -17.79 12.43 25.83
CA LEU A 492 -16.69 13.33 25.46
C LEU A 492 -16.99 14.77 25.88
N ASP A 493 -18.24 15.21 25.75
CA ASP A 493 -18.69 16.52 26.23
C ASP A 493 -18.63 16.62 27.76
N ALA A 494 -19.02 15.57 28.49
CA ALA A 494 -18.90 15.53 29.94
C ALA A 494 -17.43 15.60 30.42
N PHE A 495 -16.49 15.06 29.65
CA PHE A 495 -15.06 15.12 29.97
C PHE A 495 -14.46 16.51 29.68
N MET A 496 -14.95 17.21 28.65
CA MET A 496 -14.53 18.56 28.30
C MET A 496 -15.05 19.62 29.27
N GLN A 497 -16.18 19.37 29.93
CA GLN A 497 -16.75 20.25 30.95
C GLN A 497 -16.07 20.18 32.33
N LEU A 498 -15.14 19.24 32.52
CA LEU A 498 -14.41 19.03 33.78
C LEU A 498 -13.06 19.76 33.86
N ARG A 499 -12.82 20.76 33.00
CA ARG A 499 -11.58 21.54 33.00
C ARG A 499 -11.77 22.99 33.40
#